data_AF-A0A7S1XGV4-F1
#
_entry.id   AF-A0A7S1XGV4-F1
#
_cell.length_a   1.000
_cell.length_b   1.000
_cell.length_c   1.000
_cell.angle_alpha   90.00
_cell.angle_beta   90.00
_cell.angle_gamma   90.00
#
_symmetry.space_group_name_H-M   'P 1'
#
loop_
_entity.id
_entity.type
_entity.pdbx_description
1 polymer ?
#
loop_
_entity_poly.entity_id
_entity_poly.type
_entity_poly.pdbx_seq_one_letter_code
_entity_poly.pdbx_strand_id
1 'polypeptide(L)'
;MQGFVGGWGVCGGLRLSRHGLARCVQRERRSVAVVAPVRMVMDPTHVLSVTPASMMMTAANPEILERAADLFRATPKPIMELGHPVMMGIMIATLGLAGVSLGWKGRLNENKKEGVEQKQFHAKLMSLFTVLAFAGASGGTLSVVLQGGDIWQSTHFQTACLMLGMLVINGLIAGAGFGGNAESRKKGRTFHAWFGAAIVAVVIGHVATGISFLQGN
;
A
#
# COMPACT_ATOMS: atom_id res chain seq x y z
N MET A 1 -30.50 2.78 38.57
CA MET A 1 -31.02 1.57 37.92
C MET A 1 -30.09 1.23 36.77
N GLN A 2 -29.45 0.06 36.87
CA GLN A 2 -28.44 -0.45 35.93
C GLN A 2 -29.10 -0.98 34.66
N GLY A 3 -28.34 -0.96 33.56
CA GLY A 3 -28.82 -1.27 32.22
C GLY A 3 -29.04 -2.75 31.91
N PHE A 4 -29.56 -2.99 30.70
CA PHE A 4 -29.53 -4.31 30.07
C PHE A 4 -29.54 -4.14 28.54
N VAL A 5 -28.40 -4.39 27.92
CA VAL A 5 -28.27 -4.54 26.46
C VAL A 5 -28.33 -6.05 26.19
N GLY A 6 -29.45 -6.51 25.62
CA GLY A 6 -29.69 -7.92 25.33
C GLY A 6 -28.92 -8.39 24.10
N GLY A 7 -27.89 -9.21 24.33
CA GLY A 7 -27.24 -10.03 23.30
C GLY A 7 -27.99 -11.34 23.10
N TRP A 8 -28.44 -11.60 21.88
CA TRP A 8 -29.11 -12.85 21.49
C TRP A 8 -28.08 -13.98 21.35
N GLY A 9 -28.05 -14.91 22.30
CA GLY A 9 -27.31 -16.16 22.21
C GLY A 9 -28.19 -17.29 21.66
N VAL A 10 -27.88 -17.79 20.47
CA VAL A 10 -28.54 -18.94 19.84
C VAL A 10 -28.17 -20.23 20.61
N CYS A 11 -29.16 -20.88 21.22
CA CYS A 11 -28.99 -22.12 21.97
C CYS A 11 -29.05 -23.35 21.04
N GLY A 12 -27.91 -23.99 20.79
CA GLY A 12 -27.80 -25.15 19.91
C GLY A 12 -28.07 -26.49 20.62
N GLY A 13 -29.33 -26.94 20.58
CA GLY A 13 -29.72 -28.35 20.76
C GLY A 13 -30.05 -28.81 22.18
N LEU A 14 -31.32 -29.16 22.42
CA LEU A 14 -31.81 -29.84 23.63
C LEU A 14 -31.77 -31.36 23.46
N ARG A 15 -31.20 -32.08 24.43
CA ARG A 15 -31.31 -33.54 24.54
C ARG A 15 -32.12 -33.88 25.79
N LEU A 16 -33.29 -34.49 25.61
CA LEU A 16 -34.20 -34.88 26.68
C LEU A 16 -33.67 -36.10 27.44
N SER A 17 -33.55 -35.97 28.76
CA SER A 17 -33.32 -37.08 29.68
C SER A 17 -34.63 -37.48 30.36
N ARG A 18 -34.82 -38.79 30.60
CA ARG A 18 -36.06 -39.43 31.08
C ARG A 18 -36.54 -39.02 32.49
N HIS A 19 -35.90 -38.05 33.13
CA HIS A 19 -36.34 -37.47 34.41
C HIS A 19 -36.33 -35.94 34.32
N GLY A 20 -37.29 -35.37 33.58
CA GLY A 20 -37.95 -34.08 33.84
C GLY A 20 -37.14 -32.80 34.08
N LEU A 21 -35.81 -32.78 33.93
CA LEU A 21 -34.96 -31.62 34.18
C LEU A 21 -34.03 -31.41 32.99
N ALA A 22 -34.29 -30.35 32.23
CA ALA A 22 -33.43 -29.90 31.15
C ALA A 22 -32.12 -29.36 31.75
N ARG A 23 -31.04 -30.12 31.62
CA ARG A 23 -29.70 -29.68 32.02
C ARG A 23 -29.00 -29.09 30.80
N CYS A 24 -28.65 -27.80 30.86
CA CYS A 24 -27.88 -27.16 29.81
C CYS A 24 -26.46 -27.75 29.84
N VAL A 25 -26.10 -28.54 28.82
CA VAL A 25 -24.73 -29.05 28.66
C VAL A 25 -23.91 -27.91 28.08
N GLN A 26 -23.17 -27.20 28.93
CA GLN A 26 -22.14 -26.27 28.47
C GLN A 26 -21.08 -27.09 27.73
N ARG A 27 -21.09 -27.01 26.40
CA ARG A 27 -20.02 -27.53 25.56
C ARG A 27 -18.79 -26.69 25.84
N GLU A 28 -17.89 -27.20 26.66
CA GLU A 28 -16.59 -26.59 26.91
C GLU A 28 -15.86 -26.48 25.57
N ARG A 29 -15.77 -25.25 25.04
CA ARG A 29 -14.92 -24.95 23.89
C ARG A 29 -13.50 -25.24 24.36
N ARG A 30 -12.97 -26.42 24.03
CA ARG A 30 -11.52 -26.62 23.97
C ARG A 30 -10.99 -25.53 23.05
N SER A 31 -10.42 -24.48 23.64
CA SER A 31 -9.56 -23.55 22.92
C SER A 31 -8.38 -24.37 22.44
N VAL A 32 -8.44 -24.80 21.19
CA VAL A 32 -7.25 -25.31 20.52
C VAL A 32 -6.30 -24.12 20.56
N ALA A 33 -5.25 -24.23 21.37
CA ALA A 33 -4.17 -23.27 21.44
C ALA A 33 -3.45 -23.29 20.08
N VAL A 34 -4.02 -22.56 19.14
CA VAL A 34 -3.47 -22.36 17.81
C VAL A 34 -3.10 -20.89 17.79
N VAL A 35 -1.80 -20.68 17.67
CA VAL A 35 -1.10 -19.48 17.23
C VAL A 35 -0.85 -18.34 18.23
N ALA A 36 0.09 -18.58 19.15
CA ALA A 36 0.90 -17.50 19.72
C ALA A 36 1.72 -16.70 18.67
N PRO A 37 2.32 -17.30 17.60
CA PRO A 37 3.14 -16.50 16.68
C PRO A 37 2.36 -15.56 15.72
N VAL A 38 1.05 -15.75 15.51
CA VAL A 38 0.27 -14.88 14.60
C VAL A 38 -0.23 -13.62 15.29
N ARG A 39 -0.40 -13.66 16.61
CA ARG A 39 -0.88 -12.49 17.37
C ARG A 39 0.18 -11.40 17.51
N MET A 40 1.46 -11.75 17.40
CA MET A 40 2.58 -10.80 17.46
C MET A 40 2.78 -10.04 16.14
N VAL A 41 2.30 -10.58 15.01
CA VAL A 41 2.38 -9.96 13.68
C VAL A 41 1.22 -8.96 13.44
N MET A 42 0.14 -9.06 14.23
CA MET A 42 -1.06 -8.23 14.09
C MET A 42 -1.29 -7.27 15.27
N ASP A 43 -0.22 -6.80 15.91
CA ASP A 43 -0.33 -5.68 16.85
C ASP A 43 -0.39 -4.35 16.07
N PRO A 44 -1.51 -3.61 16.10
CA PRO A 44 -1.67 -2.35 15.36
C PRO A 44 -0.66 -1.28 15.78
N THR A 45 -0.03 -1.40 16.95
CA THR A 45 0.98 -0.44 17.42
C THR A 45 2.31 -0.55 16.68
N HIS A 46 2.65 -1.73 16.13
CA HIS A 46 3.88 -1.95 15.35
C HIS A 46 3.69 -1.81 13.84
N VAL A 47 2.47 -2.06 13.33
CA VAL A 47 2.17 -1.93 11.89
C VAL A 47 1.98 -0.46 11.49
N LEU A 48 1.59 0.41 12.43
CA LEU A 48 1.34 1.84 12.16
C LEU A 48 2.54 2.77 12.40
N SER A 49 3.69 2.26 12.89
CA SER A 49 4.89 3.08 13.08
C SER A 49 5.84 3.08 11.87
N VAL A 50 5.50 2.39 10.79
CA VAL A 50 6.27 2.43 9.54
C VAL A 50 5.97 3.74 8.82
N THR A 51 6.61 4.81 9.28
CA THR A 51 6.68 6.06 8.54
C THR A 51 7.50 5.85 7.25
N PRO A 52 7.21 6.56 6.15
CA PRO A 52 8.06 6.52 4.95
C PRO A 52 9.54 6.79 5.25
N ALA A 53 9.81 7.63 6.26
CA ALA A 53 11.15 7.89 6.78
C ALA A 53 11.78 6.66 7.47
N SER A 54 11.03 5.92 8.28
CA SER A 54 11.51 4.68 8.89
C SER A 54 11.79 3.58 7.85
N MET A 55 11.02 3.50 6.75
CA MET A 55 11.34 2.61 5.62
C MET A 55 12.67 2.97 4.96
N MET A 56 12.95 4.26 4.74
CA MET A 56 14.25 4.71 4.24
C MET A 56 15.40 4.41 5.19
N MET A 57 15.22 4.61 6.50
CA MET A 57 16.25 4.29 7.50
C MET A 57 16.50 2.78 7.62
N THR A 58 15.48 1.95 7.42
CA THR A 58 15.62 0.48 7.41
C THR A 58 16.32 0.01 6.14
N ALA A 59 16.02 0.62 4.98
CA ALA A 59 16.74 0.38 3.73
C ALA A 59 18.20 0.85 3.77
N ALA A 60 18.54 1.81 4.65
CA ALA A 60 19.91 2.25 4.86
C ALA A 60 20.74 1.31 5.75
N ASN A 61 20.11 0.29 6.39
CA ASN A 61 20.82 -0.69 7.21
C ASN A 61 21.02 -1.99 6.41
N PRO A 62 22.26 -2.27 5.93
CA PRO A 62 22.53 -3.46 5.13
C PRO A 62 22.25 -4.76 5.89
N GLU A 63 22.38 -4.79 7.21
CA GLU A 63 22.17 -6.01 8.01
C GLU A 63 20.70 -6.47 8.00
N ILE A 64 19.76 -5.52 8.04
CA ILE A 64 18.32 -5.82 8.03
C ILE A 64 17.90 -6.29 6.64
N LEU A 65 18.46 -5.69 5.59
CA LEU A 65 18.19 -6.07 4.21
C LEU A 65 18.71 -7.47 3.88
N GLU A 66 19.92 -7.82 4.33
CA GLU A 66 20.48 -9.16 4.17
C GLU A 66 19.64 -10.22 4.90
N ARG A 67 19.18 -9.94 6.13
CA ARG A 67 18.28 -10.86 6.85
C ARG A 67 16.93 -11.04 6.15
N ALA A 68 16.39 -9.97 5.56
CA ALA A 68 15.19 -10.09 4.75
C ALA A 68 15.47 -10.91 3.49
N ALA A 69 16.60 -10.71 2.83
CA ALA A 69 17.03 -11.47 1.65
C ALA A 69 17.22 -12.96 1.96
N ASP A 70 17.76 -13.31 3.13
CA ASP A 70 17.92 -14.70 3.58
C ASP A 70 16.61 -15.49 3.53
N LEU A 71 15.48 -14.86 3.88
CA LEU A 71 14.15 -15.49 3.83
C LEU A 71 13.73 -15.88 2.41
N PHE A 72 14.26 -15.21 1.39
CA PHE A 72 13.87 -15.40 -0.01
C PHE A 72 14.95 -16.06 -0.87
N ARG A 73 16.10 -16.46 -0.32
CA ARG A 73 17.19 -17.10 -1.08
C ARG A 73 16.80 -18.40 -1.79
N ALA A 74 15.79 -19.11 -1.31
CA ALA A 74 15.27 -20.32 -1.96
C ALA A 74 14.31 -20.03 -3.12
N THR A 75 13.99 -18.76 -3.40
CA THR A 75 13.06 -18.36 -4.45
C THR A 75 13.69 -18.56 -5.83
N PRO A 76 12.96 -19.11 -6.82
CA PRO A 76 13.45 -19.23 -8.19
C PRO A 76 13.90 -17.89 -8.79
N LYS A 77 15.04 -17.90 -9.48
CA LYS A 77 15.63 -16.73 -10.14
C LYS A 77 14.64 -15.89 -10.98
N PRO A 78 13.75 -16.49 -11.82
CA PRO A 78 12.79 -15.70 -12.61
C PRO A 78 11.82 -14.88 -11.75
N ILE A 79 11.44 -15.38 -10.57
CA ILE A 79 10.53 -14.67 -9.67
C ILE A 79 11.26 -13.51 -8.99
N MET A 80 12.53 -13.71 -8.63
CA MET A 80 13.35 -12.65 -8.02
C MET A 80 13.62 -11.50 -9.00
N GLU A 81 13.87 -11.81 -10.27
CA GLU A 81 14.20 -10.80 -11.29
C GLU A 81 12.96 -10.13 -11.91
N LEU A 82 11.89 -10.90 -12.15
CA LEU A 82 10.72 -10.42 -12.89
C LEU A 82 9.52 -10.11 -12.01
N GLY A 83 9.48 -10.57 -10.76
CA GLY A 83 8.35 -10.38 -9.86
C GLY A 83 8.02 -8.91 -9.66
N HIS A 84 9.03 -8.10 -9.32
CA HIS A 84 8.88 -6.65 -9.17
C HIS A 84 8.45 -5.93 -10.46
N PRO A 85 9.17 -6.03 -11.60
CA PRO A 85 8.83 -5.28 -12.80
C PRO A 85 7.48 -5.70 -13.41
N VAL A 86 7.09 -6.97 -13.34
CA VAL A 86 5.77 -7.42 -13.83
C VAL A 86 4.64 -6.82 -12.98
N MET A 87 4.75 -6.91 -11.65
CA MET A 87 3.73 -6.38 -10.74
C MET A 87 3.61 -4.85 -10.87
N MET A 88 4.75 -4.15 -10.91
CA MET A 88 4.76 -2.69 -11.08
C MET A 88 4.25 -2.27 -12.46
N GLY A 89 4.60 -3.00 -13.52
CA GLY A 89 4.12 -2.76 -14.87
C GLY A 89 2.58 -2.82 -14.95
N ILE A 90 1.99 -3.88 -14.39
CA ILE A 90 0.52 -4.02 -14.33
C ILE A 90 -0.09 -2.88 -13.52
N MET A 91 0.47 -2.56 -12.34
CA MET A 91 -0.03 -1.50 -11.48
C MET A 91 0.02 -0.12 -12.15
N ILE A 92 1.11 0.21 -12.84
CA ILE A 92 1.26 1.49 -13.57
C ILE A 92 0.29 1.54 -14.75
N ALA A 93 0.20 0.47 -15.55
CA ALA A 93 -0.68 0.40 -16.72
C ALA A 93 -2.17 0.48 -16.33
N THR A 94 -2.55 -0.09 -15.19
CA THR A 94 -3.94 -0.11 -14.74
C THR A 94 -4.24 1.09 -13.85
N LEU A 95 -3.78 1.08 -12.59
CA LEU A 95 -4.09 2.11 -11.60
C LEU A 95 -3.46 3.45 -11.96
N GLY A 96 -2.21 3.45 -12.45
CA GLY A 96 -1.50 4.67 -12.80
C GLY A 96 -2.17 5.43 -13.94
N LEU A 97 -2.33 4.79 -15.10
CA LEU A 97 -2.98 5.42 -16.27
C LEU A 97 -4.43 5.81 -15.99
N ALA A 98 -5.20 4.95 -15.31
CA ALA A 98 -6.58 5.27 -14.92
C ALA A 98 -6.62 6.48 -13.97
N GLY A 99 -5.75 6.51 -12.96
CA GLY A 99 -5.66 7.59 -11.99
C GLY A 99 -5.34 8.93 -12.66
N VAL A 100 -4.31 8.98 -13.51
CA VAL A 100 -3.93 10.20 -14.26
C VAL A 100 -5.09 10.66 -15.16
N SER A 101 -5.70 9.73 -15.89
CA SER A 101 -6.82 10.03 -16.79
C SER A 101 -8.01 10.64 -16.05
N LEU A 102 -8.39 10.06 -14.91
CA LEU A 102 -9.49 10.55 -14.08
C LEU A 102 -9.20 11.93 -13.48
N GLY A 103 -7.96 12.18 -13.07
CA GLY A 103 -7.54 13.48 -12.55
C GLY A 103 -7.71 14.58 -13.60
N TRP A 104 -7.30 14.32 -14.84
CA TRP A 104 -7.42 15.28 -15.93
C TRP A 104 -8.87 15.47 -16.40
N LYS A 105 -9.62 14.36 -16.57
CA LYS A 105 -11.05 14.41 -16.90
C LYS A 105 -11.82 15.21 -15.85
N GLY A 106 -11.63 14.93 -14.57
CA GLY A 106 -12.30 15.67 -13.50
C GLY A 106 -11.97 17.16 -13.48
N ARG A 107 -10.74 17.53 -13.86
CA ARG A 107 -10.32 18.94 -13.97
C ARG A 107 -11.03 19.68 -15.11
N LEU A 108 -11.15 19.03 -16.27
CA LEU A 108 -11.66 19.63 -17.50
C LEU A 108 -13.17 19.39 -17.75
N ASN A 109 -13.83 18.61 -16.89
CA ASN A 109 -15.24 18.26 -17.09
C ASN A 109 -16.16 19.50 -16.97
N GLU A 110 -16.99 19.69 -18.00
CA GLU A 110 -18.03 20.72 -18.05
C GLU A 110 -19.18 20.40 -17.08
N ASN A 111 -19.58 19.13 -17.00
CA ASN A 111 -20.56 18.64 -16.04
C ASN A 111 -19.94 18.57 -14.65
N LYS A 112 -20.39 19.47 -13.75
CA LYS A 112 -19.85 19.57 -12.39
C LYS A 112 -20.09 18.32 -11.55
N LYS A 113 -21.20 17.60 -11.75
CA LYS A 113 -21.50 16.40 -10.98
C LYS A 113 -20.52 15.28 -11.32
N GLU A 114 -20.39 14.98 -12.60
CA GLU A 114 -19.44 13.97 -13.09
C GLU A 114 -17.99 14.35 -12.77
N GLY A 115 -17.64 15.65 -12.88
CA GLY A 115 -16.31 16.13 -12.54
C GLY A 115 -15.95 15.97 -11.06
N VAL A 116 -16.93 16.01 -10.15
CA VAL A 116 -16.72 15.71 -8.72
C VAL A 116 -16.50 14.22 -8.52
N GLU A 117 -17.32 13.38 -9.14
CA GLU A 117 -17.21 11.92 -9.06
C GLU A 117 -15.85 11.43 -9.58
N GLN A 118 -15.41 11.93 -10.74
CA GLN A 118 -14.10 11.63 -11.32
C GLN A 118 -12.93 12.02 -10.39
N LYS A 119 -13.02 13.16 -9.70
CA LYS A 119 -12.01 13.59 -8.72
C LYS A 119 -12.00 12.72 -7.48
N GLN A 120 -13.16 12.32 -6.98
CA GLN A 120 -13.26 11.41 -5.84
C GLN A 120 -12.67 10.04 -6.18
N PHE A 121 -12.94 9.55 -7.39
CA PHE A 121 -12.40 8.27 -7.83
C PHE A 121 -10.89 8.35 -8.10
N HIS A 122 -10.41 9.43 -8.71
CA HIS A 122 -8.98 9.75 -8.82
C HIS A 122 -8.28 9.72 -7.45
N ALA A 123 -8.86 10.38 -6.44
CA ALA A 123 -8.27 10.42 -5.10
C ALA A 123 -8.13 9.01 -4.50
N LYS A 124 -9.20 8.18 -4.57
CA LYS A 124 -9.16 6.79 -4.08
C LYS A 124 -8.12 5.94 -4.81
N LEU A 125 -8.10 6.01 -6.14
CA LEU A 125 -7.15 5.27 -6.97
C LEU A 125 -5.70 5.69 -6.71
N MET A 126 -5.43 6.99 -6.63
CA MET A 126 -4.08 7.49 -6.41
C MET A 126 -3.58 7.22 -4.99
N SER A 127 -4.45 7.26 -3.98
CA SER A 127 -4.10 6.82 -2.63
C SER A 127 -3.70 5.34 -2.60
N LEU A 128 -4.49 4.47 -3.24
CA LEU A 128 -4.16 3.06 -3.36
C LEU A 128 -2.86 2.84 -4.15
N PHE A 129 -2.71 3.51 -5.29
CA PHE A 129 -1.50 3.48 -6.10
C PHE A 129 -0.26 3.89 -5.29
N THR A 130 -0.38 4.90 -4.43
CA THR A 130 0.72 5.37 -3.58
C THR A 130 1.15 4.29 -2.61
N VAL A 131 0.20 3.68 -1.89
CA VAL A 131 0.50 2.60 -0.94
C VAL A 131 1.15 1.41 -1.65
N LEU A 132 0.59 1.00 -2.79
CA LEU A 132 1.14 -0.10 -3.58
C LEU A 132 2.51 0.24 -4.18
N ALA A 133 2.78 1.49 -4.52
CA ALA A 133 4.10 1.94 -4.99
C ALA A 133 5.16 1.84 -3.88
N PHE A 134 4.82 2.17 -2.63
CA PHE A 134 5.72 1.95 -1.48
C PHE A 134 5.98 0.45 -1.25
N ALA A 135 4.93 -0.38 -1.32
CA ALA A 135 5.09 -1.83 -1.24
C ALA A 135 5.97 -2.36 -2.38
N GLY A 136 5.72 -1.90 -3.61
CA GLY A 136 6.54 -2.23 -4.78
C GLY A 136 8.00 -1.83 -4.61
N ALA A 137 8.27 -0.64 -4.08
CA ALA A 137 9.63 -0.16 -3.81
C ALA A 137 10.38 -1.08 -2.83
N SER A 138 9.71 -1.59 -1.78
CA SER A 138 10.33 -2.57 -0.89
C SER A 138 10.72 -3.87 -1.63
N GLY A 139 9.87 -4.35 -2.54
CA GLY A 139 10.18 -5.51 -3.38
C GLY A 139 11.32 -5.24 -4.37
N GLY A 140 11.41 -4.04 -4.92
CA GLY A 140 12.50 -3.61 -5.80
C GLY A 140 13.84 -3.53 -5.06
N THR A 141 13.86 -2.95 -3.85
CA THR A 141 15.05 -2.94 -2.99
C THR A 141 15.51 -4.35 -2.67
N LEU A 142 14.58 -5.24 -2.30
CA LEU A 142 14.90 -6.64 -2.01
C LEU A 142 15.46 -7.37 -3.24
N SER A 143 14.91 -7.10 -4.43
CA SER A 143 15.42 -7.67 -5.69
C SER A 143 16.88 -7.27 -5.96
N VAL A 144 17.28 -6.03 -5.68
CA VAL A 144 18.67 -5.57 -5.86
C VAL A 144 19.61 -6.28 -4.89
N VAL A 145 19.21 -6.41 -3.62
CA VAL A 145 20.00 -7.07 -2.58
C VAL A 145 20.16 -8.56 -2.88
N LEU A 146 19.09 -9.25 -3.30
CA LEU A 146 19.13 -10.67 -3.68
C LEU A 146 20.05 -10.93 -4.88
N GLN A 147 20.29 -9.93 -5.73
CA GLN A 147 21.21 -10.00 -6.86
C GLN A 147 22.65 -9.57 -6.50
N GLY A 148 22.91 -9.21 -5.23
CA GLY A 148 24.22 -8.77 -4.74
C GLY A 148 24.62 -7.35 -5.16
N GLY A 149 23.66 -6.53 -5.61
CA GLY A 149 23.91 -5.16 -6.06
C GLY A 149 23.86 -4.14 -4.92
N ASP A 150 24.59 -3.03 -5.08
CA ASP A 150 24.44 -1.86 -4.20
C ASP A 150 23.20 -1.05 -4.58
N ILE A 151 22.31 -0.86 -3.62
CA ILE A 151 21.06 -0.11 -3.77
C ILE A 151 21.29 1.35 -4.22
N TRP A 152 22.34 2.02 -3.73
CA TRP A 152 22.53 3.45 -3.96
C TRP A 152 23.17 3.77 -5.31
N GLN A 153 23.85 2.80 -5.93
CA GLN A 153 24.41 2.91 -7.27
C GLN A 153 23.35 2.69 -8.36
N SER A 154 22.22 2.07 -8.03
CA SER A 154 21.15 1.83 -8.98
C SER A 154 20.40 3.12 -9.32
N THR A 155 20.54 3.61 -10.55
CA THR A 155 19.76 4.74 -11.07
C THR A 155 18.25 4.46 -11.00
N HIS A 156 17.84 3.20 -11.16
CA HIS A 156 16.45 2.79 -11.00
C HIS A 156 15.95 3.01 -9.57
N PHE A 157 16.76 2.65 -8.56
CA PHE A 157 16.42 2.92 -7.15
C PHE A 157 16.33 4.42 -6.84
N GLN A 158 17.31 5.21 -7.31
CA GLN A 158 17.32 6.65 -7.09
C GLN A 158 16.09 7.34 -7.69
N THR A 159 15.70 6.98 -8.92
CA THR A 159 14.49 7.51 -9.56
C THR A 159 13.21 7.05 -8.85
N ALA A 160 13.19 5.85 -8.26
CA ALA A 160 12.09 5.38 -7.42
C ALA A 160 11.91 6.27 -6.18
N CYS A 161 13.01 6.56 -5.47
CA CYS A 161 13.01 7.44 -4.30
C CYS A 161 12.51 8.84 -4.64
N LEU A 162 12.97 9.41 -5.75
CA LEU A 162 12.49 10.71 -6.25
C LEU A 162 10.98 10.68 -6.53
N MET A 163 10.52 9.69 -7.30
CA MET A 163 9.10 9.54 -7.66
C MET A 163 8.22 9.40 -6.41
N LEU A 164 8.59 8.55 -5.45
CA LEU A 164 7.83 8.34 -4.20
C LEU A 164 7.75 9.61 -3.36
N GLY A 165 8.86 10.33 -3.23
CA GLY A 165 8.91 11.62 -2.53
C GLY A 165 7.95 12.62 -3.18
N MET A 166 7.98 12.74 -4.50
CA MET A 166 7.04 13.60 -5.24
C MET A 166 5.58 13.14 -5.07
N LEU A 167 5.31 11.84 -5.09
CA LEU A 167 3.96 11.30 -4.92
C LEU A 167 3.38 11.64 -3.54
N VAL A 168 4.19 11.50 -2.48
CA VAL A 168 3.82 11.91 -1.12
C VAL A 168 3.55 13.41 -1.06
N ILE A 169 4.45 14.25 -1.57
CA ILE A 169 4.26 15.71 -1.60
C ILE A 169 2.96 16.06 -2.33
N ASN A 170 2.72 15.46 -3.51
CA ASN A 170 1.53 15.74 -4.29
C ASN A 170 0.24 15.31 -3.58
N GLY A 171 0.28 14.16 -2.89
CA GLY A 171 -0.81 13.65 -2.07
C GLY A 171 -1.09 14.52 -0.85
N LEU A 172 -0.05 15.01 -0.17
CA LEU A 172 -0.18 15.90 0.99
C LEU A 172 -0.82 17.24 0.61
N ILE A 173 -0.49 17.80 -0.57
CA ILE A 173 -1.11 19.04 -1.07
C ILE A 173 -2.63 18.86 -1.24
N ALA A 174 -3.05 17.71 -1.77
CA ALA A 174 -4.47 17.38 -1.90
C ALA A 174 -5.12 17.11 -0.53
N GLY A 175 -4.45 16.38 0.35
CA GLY A 175 -4.92 16.06 1.71
C GLY A 175 -5.07 17.30 2.60
N ALA A 176 -4.23 18.31 2.43
CA ALA A 176 -4.33 19.61 3.10
C ALA A 176 -5.41 20.53 2.48
N GLY A 177 -6.21 20.04 1.53
CA GLY A 177 -7.29 20.80 0.92
C GLY A 177 -6.84 21.89 -0.05
N PHE A 178 -5.61 21.83 -0.56
CA PHE A 178 -5.00 22.80 -1.48
C PHE A 178 -4.77 24.21 -0.92
N GLY A 179 -5.00 24.45 0.38
CA GLY A 179 -4.74 25.74 1.03
C GLY A 179 -5.93 26.31 1.83
N GLY A 180 -5.65 27.33 2.66
CA GLY A 180 -6.60 27.86 3.65
C GLY A 180 -7.66 28.82 3.08
N ASN A 181 -7.43 29.45 1.94
CA ASN A 181 -8.32 30.46 1.35
C ASN A 181 -8.62 30.20 -0.14
N ALA A 182 -9.56 30.94 -0.74
CA ALA A 182 -10.01 30.69 -2.11
C ALA A 182 -8.87 30.82 -3.15
N GLU A 183 -7.98 31.80 -3.00
CA GLU A 183 -6.87 32.04 -3.92
C GLU A 183 -5.82 30.93 -3.84
N SER A 184 -5.37 30.60 -2.62
CA SER A 184 -4.42 29.52 -2.35
C SER A 184 -4.95 28.18 -2.86
N ARG A 185 -6.24 27.86 -2.65
CA ARG A 185 -6.86 26.64 -3.19
C ARG A 185 -6.81 26.56 -4.71
N LYS A 186 -7.01 27.68 -5.42
CA LYS A 186 -6.92 27.72 -6.88
C LYS A 186 -5.48 27.44 -7.35
N LYS A 187 -4.50 28.06 -6.69
CA LYS A 187 -3.07 27.85 -6.94
C LYS A 187 -2.66 26.41 -6.64
N GLY A 188 -3.02 25.89 -5.46
CA GLY A 188 -2.71 24.52 -5.02
C GLY A 188 -3.27 23.45 -5.95
N ARG A 189 -4.51 23.60 -6.44
CA ARG A 189 -5.10 22.67 -7.42
C ARG A 189 -4.37 22.68 -8.76
N THR A 190 -3.87 23.83 -9.20
CA THR A 190 -3.08 23.94 -10.43
C THR A 190 -1.69 23.36 -10.25
N PHE A 191 -1.05 23.64 -9.11
CA PHE A 191 0.23 23.04 -8.77
C PHE A 191 0.13 21.51 -8.70
N HIS A 192 -0.84 20.97 -7.97
CA HIS A 192 -1.07 19.51 -7.88
C HIS A 192 -1.23 18.83 -9.24
N ALA A 193 -1.95 19.48 -10.17
CA ALA A 193 -2.16 18.93 -11.51
C ALA A 193 -0.86 18.88 -12.33
N TRP A 194 -0.09 19.97 -12.36
CA TRP A 194 1.17 20.02 -13.13
C TRP A 194 2.30 19.26 -12.46
N PHE A 195 2.37 19.28 -11.13
CA PHE A 195 3.29 18.46 -10.36
C PHE A 195 2.98 16.97 -10.54
N GLY A 196 1.69 16.60 -10.58
CA GLY A 196 1.24 15.27 -10.99
C GLY A 196 1.71 14.87 -12.38
N ALA A 197 1.65 15.76 -13.37
CA ALA A 197 2.17 15.51 -14.71
C ALA A 197 3.70 15.33 -14.72
N ALA A 198 4.43 16.10 -13.91
CA ALA A 198 5.88 15.93 -13.74
C ALA A 198 6.22 14.56 -13.12
N ILE A 199 5.43 14.07 -12.16
CA ILE A 199 5.58 12.72 -11.60
C ILE A 199 5.46 11.66 -12.71
N VAL A 200 4.51 11.81 -13.64
CA VAL A 200 4.38 10.87 -14.77
C VAL A 200 5.65 10.83 -15.63
N ALA A 201 6.29 11.97 -15.87
CA ALA A 201 7.57 12.00 -16.59
C ALA A 201 8.67 11.25 -15.83
N VAL A 202 8.74 11.40 -14.50
CA VAL A 202 9.68 10.63 -13.66
C VAL A 202 9.36 9.14 -13.67
N VAL A 203 8.08 8.73 -13.63
CA VAL A 203 7.66 7.33 -13.74
C VAL A 203 8.15 6.71 -15.06
N ILE A 204 8.03 7.43 -16.17
CA ILE A 204 8.53 6.97 -17.47
C ILE A 204 10.05 6.74 -17.43
N GLY A 205 10.80 7.68 -16.86
CA GLY A 205 12.24 7.53 -16.65
C GLY A 205 12.60 6.36 -15.72
N HIS A 206 11.83 6.16 -14.65
CA HIS A 206 11.99 5.06 -13.72
C HIS A 206 11.75 3.70 -14.39
N VAL A 207 10.71 3.58 -15.23
CA VAL A 207 10.46 2.37 -16.04
C VAL A 207 11.58 2.13 -17.03
N ALA A 208 12.05 3.16 -17.73
CA ALA A 208 13.15 3.04 -18.69
C ALA A 208 14.44 2.53 -18.01
N THR A 209 14.82 3.11 -16.88
CA THR A 209 15.98 2.66 -16.09
C THR A 209 15.81 1.25 -15.53
N GLY A 210 14.58 0.83 -15.21
CA GLY A 210 14.28 -0.53 -14.79
C GLY A 210 14.43 -1.55 -15.92
N ILE A 211 13.99 -1.22 -17.14
CA ILE A 211 14.21 -2.06 -18.32
C ILE A 211 15.71 -2.19 -18.61
N SER A 212 16.47 -1.09 -18.55
CA SER A 212 17.93 -1.12 -18.71
C SER A 212 18.61 -1.99 -17.65
N PHE A 213 18.14 -1.97 -16.40
CA PHE A 213 18.64 -2.82 -15.33
C PHE A 213 18.43 -4.32 -15.63
N LEU A 214 17.29 -4.69 -16.24
CA LEU A 214 17.01 -6.08 -16.65
C LEU A 214 17.84 -6.56 -17.85
N GLN A 215 18.31 -5.66 -18.71
CA GLN A 215 19.07 -5.98 -19.92
C GLN A 215 20.59 -6.02 -19.70
N GLY A 216 21.07 -5.56 -18.54
CA GLY A 216 22.49 -5.30 -18.27
C GLY A 216 23.22 -6.34 -17.41
N ASN A 217 22.69 -7.56 -17.27
CA ASN A 217 23.37 -8.70 -16.62
C ASN A 217 23.83 -9.74 -17.63
#